data_AF-A0A3D2YTD0-F1
#
_entry.id   AF-A0A3D2YTD0-F1
#
_cell.length_a   1.000
_cell.length_b   1.000
_cell.length_c   1.000
_cell.angle_alpha   90.00
_cell.angle_beta   90.00
_cell.angle_gamma   90.00
#
_symmetry.space_group_name_H-M   'P 1'
#
loop_
_entity.id
_entity.type
_entity.pdbx_description
1 polymer ?
#
loop_
_entity_poly.entity_id
_entity_poly.type
_entity_poly.pdbx_seq_one_letter_code
_entity_poly.pdbx_strand_id
1 'polypeptide(L)'
;ILGRLEIPGHVHGIASMLHVVLADCDCDRNICTMSHSKISETIASPAVTAMKRGLQNRGVDIMGRETFLVSGTHTNAEIDFTLGAFQDAMSAVRADGLI
;
A
#
# COMPACT_ATOMS: atom_id res chain seq x y z
N ILE A 1 -3.44 5.23 -7.66
CA ILE A 1 -2.90 4.01 -8.29
C ILE A 1 -3.90 2.86 -8.20
N LEU A 2 -4.33 2.45 -7.00
CA LEU A 2 -5.32 1.37 -6.82
C LEU A 2 -6.57 1.54 -7.69
N GLY A 3 -7.21 2.71 -7.66
CA GLY A 3 -8.37 3.00 -8.52
C GLY A 3 -8.09 2.96 -10.03
N ARG A 4 -6.87 3.33 -10.48
CA ARG A 4 -6.46 3.23 -11.90
C ARG A 4 -6.28 1.79 -12.33
N LEU A 5 -5.77 0.95 -11.43
CA LEU A 5 -5.58 -0.47 -11.67
C LEU A 5 -6.86 -1.29 -11.38
N GLU A 6 -7.93 -0.65 -10.91
CA GLU A 6 -9.16 -1.34 -10.49
C GLU A 6 -8.88 -2.42 -9.42
N ILE A 7 -8.04 -2.09 -8.44
CA ILE A 7 -7.73 -2.95 -7.29
C ILE A 7 -8.56 -2.47 -6.10
N PRO A 8 -9.45 -3.30 -5.52
CA PRO A 8 -10.18 -2.97 -4.30
C PRO A 8 -9.20 -2.65 -3.17
N GLY A 9 -9.35 -1.48 -2.57
CA GLY A 9 -8.41 -1.00 -1.57
C GLY A 9 -8.35 0.51 -1.43
N HIS A 10 -7.83 0.94 -0.29
CA HIS A 10 -7.68 2.34 0.05
C HIS A 10 -6.33 2.58 0.73
N VAL A 11 -5.91 3.85 0.68
CA VAL A 11 -4.76 4.34 1.43
C VAL A 11 -5.28 5.39 2.38
N HIS A 12 -4.93 5.29 3.65
CA HIS A 12 -5.29 6.27 4.66
C HIS A 12 -4.08 6.67 5.50
N GLY A 13 -4.08 7.87 6.07
CA GLY A 13 -2.93 8.34 6.82
C GLY A 13 -3.06 9.77 7.31
N ILE A 14 -2.20 10.13 8.27
CA ILE A 14 -2.10 11.48 8.81
C ILE A 14 -0.62 11.90 8.75
N ALA A 15 -0.38 13.11 8.26
CA ALA A 15 0.95 13.70 8.10
C ALA A 15 1.90 12.80 7.30
N SER A 16 2.94 12.27 7.95
CA SER A 16 4.01 11.49 7.31
C SER A 16 3.74 9.98 7.25
N MET A 17 2.63 9.49 7.82
CA MET A 17 2.35 8.06 7.94
C MET A 17 1.15 7.67 7.09
N LEU A 18 1.33 6.66 6.25
CA LEU A 18 0.32 6.19 5.29
C LEU A 18 0.21 4.67 5.41
N HIS A 19 -1.01 4.13 5.45
CA HIS A 19 -1.30 2.71 5.49
C HIS A 19 -2.05 2.29 4.24
N VAL A 20 -1.63 1.19 3.63
CA VAL A 20 -2.29 0.58 2.47
C VAL A 20 -3.15 -0.60 2.91
N VAL A 21 -4.43 -0.56 2.62
CA VAL A 21 -5.36 -1.66 2.94
C VAL A 21 -6.00 -2.13 1.65
N LEU A 22 -5.73 -3.39 1.26
CA LEU A 22 -6.29 -4.02 0.06
C LEU A 22 -7.71 -4.55 0.29
N ALA A 23 -8.58 -3.68 0.80
CA ALA A 23 -10.00 -3.88 0.97
C ALA A 23 -10.70 -2.52 0.89
N ASP A 24 -11.87 -2.47 0.28
CA ASP A 24 -12.63 -1.22 0.19
C ASP A 24 -13.20 -0.81 1.55
N CYS A 25 -13.23 0.51 1.77
CA CYS A 25 -13.92 1.12 2.90
C CYS A 25 -14.42 2.52 2.50
N ASP A 26 -15.35 3.06 3.30
CA ASP A 26 -15.94 4.39 3.08
C ASP A 26 -15.35 5.43 4.07
N CYS A 27 -14.07 5.31 4.39
CA CYS A 27 -13.40 6.26 5.28
C CYS A 27 -13.01 7.57 4.56
N ASP A 28 -12.77 8.61 5.33
CA ASP A 28 -12.31 9.92 4.83
C ASP A 28 -10.83 9.93 4.37
N ARG A 29 -10.17 8.76 4.42
CA ARG A 29 -8.75 8.52 4.14
C ARG A 29 -7.78 9.18 5.12
N ASN A 30 -8.24 9.80 6.21
CA ASN A 30 -7.37 10.17 7.32
C ASN A 30 -7.28 9.00 8.30
N ILE A 31 -8.45 8.57 8.81
CA ILE A 31 -8.56 7.47 9.77
C ILE A 31 -9.47 6.40 9.19
N CYS A 32 -8.94 5.17 9.10
CA CYS A 32 -9.76 4.03 8.67
C CYS A 32 -10.85 3.72 9.70
N THR A 33 -12.09 3.65 9.25
CA THR A 33 -13.27 3.28 10.05
C THR A 33 -13.55 1.77 10.03
N MET A 34 -12.77 1.01 9.25
CA MET A 34 -12.88 -0.44 9.20
C MET A 34 -12.47 -1.06 10.54
N SER A 35 -13.09 -2.17 10.93
CA SER A 35 -12.75 -2.83 12.19
C SER A 35 -11.28 -3.29 12.20
N HIS A 36 -10.63 -3.17 13.35
CA HIS A 36 -9.24 -3.61 13.51
C HIS A 36 -9.03 -5.08 13.11
N SER A 37 -10.00 -5.96 13.39
CA SER A 37 -9.94 -7.37 12.99
C SER A 37 -9.90 -7.54 11.47
N LYS A 38 -10.71 -6.78 10.72
CA LYS A 38 -10.73 -6.83 9.26
C LYS A 38 -9.47 -6.23 8.64
N ILE A 39 -8.93 -5.16 9.25
CA ILE A 39 -7.63 -4.59 8.85
C ILE A 39 -6.54 -5.64 9.02
N SER A 40 -6.47 -6.28 10.20
CA SER A 40 -5.49 -7.32 10.50
C SER A 40 -5.58 -8.52 9.55
N GLU A 41 -6.79 -9.01 9.25
CA GLU A 41 -7.03 -10.06 8.27
C GLU A 41 -6.52 -9.68 6.87
N THR A 42 -6.82 -8.44 6.43
CA THR A 42 -6.39 -7.93 5.13
C THR A 42 -4.86 -7.84 5.03
N ILE A 43 -4.21 -7.31 6.07
CA ILE A 43 -2.74 -7.22 6.16
C ILE A 43 -2.10 -8.62 6.17
N ALA A 44 -2.78 -9.61 6.76
CA ALA A 44 -2.32 -11.00 6.78
C ALA A 44 -2.40 -11.71 5.41
N SER A 45 -3.10 -11.12 4.43
CA SER A 45 -3.31 -11.76 3.13
C SER A 45 -2.00 -12.03 2.36
N PRO A 46 -2.02 -13.06 1.48
CA PRO A 46 -0.92 -13.30 0.54
C PRO A 46 -0.64 -12.10 -0.37
N ALA A 47 -1.68 -11.36 -0.77
CA ALA A 47 -1.58 -10.16 -1.62
C ALA A 47 -0.73 -9.06 -0.98
N VAL A 48 -0.99 -8.71 0.29
CA VAL A 48 -0.21 -7.68 1.01
C VAL A 48 1.24 -8.14 1.23
N THR A 49 1.44 -9.43 1.47
CA THR A 49 2.78 -10.01 1.59
C THR A 49 3.54 -9.94 0.26
N ALA A 50 2.88 -10.23 -0.86
CA ALA A 50 3.45 -10.12 -2.20
C ALA A 50 3.71 -8.65 -2.60
N MET A 51 2.84 -7.72 -2.22
CA MET A 51 3.05 -6.28 -2.39
C MET A 51 4.34 -5.82 -1.71
N LYS A 52 4.54 -6.16 -0.42
CA LYS A 52 5.79 -5.81 0.29
C LYS A 52 7.02 -6.38 -0.42
N ARG A 53 7.02 -7.66 -0.79
CA ARG A 53 8.15 -8.25 -1.52
C ARG A 53 8.37 -7.60 -2.89
N GLY A 54 7.28 -7.29 -3.59
CA GLY A 54 7.32 -6.63 -4.89
C GLY A 54 7.94 -5.24 -4.82
N LEU A 55 7.67 -4.49 -3.76
CA LEU A 55 8.31 -3.20 -3.46
C LEU A 55 9.80 -3.38 -3.13
N GLN A 56 10.14 -4.35 -2.26
CA GLN A 56 11.54 -4.60 -1.88
C GLN A 56 12.40 -4.98 -3.08
N ASN A 57 11.87 -5.82 -3.99
CA ASN A 57 12.54 -6.16 -5.24
C ASN A 57 12.75 -4.97 -6.19
N ARG A 58 12.05 -3.85 -5.95
CA ARG A 58 12.15 -2.58 -6.68
C ARG A 58 12.89 -1.50 -5.88
N GLY A 59 13.53 -1.87 -4.77
CA GLY A 59 14.32 -0.94 -3.96
C GLY A 59 13.51 -0.08 -3.00
N VAL A 60 12.24 -0.41 -2.74
CA VAL A 60 11.39 0.29 -1.75
C VAL A 60 11.05 -0.67 -0.60
N ASP A 61 11.38 -0.30 0.63
CA ASP A 61 10.93 -1.04 1.82
C ASP A 61 9.89 -0.24 2.61
N ILE A 62 8.97 -0.96 3.24
CA ILE A 62 7.88 -0.40 4.05
C ILE A 62 7.85 -1.05 5.42
N MET A 63 7.42 -0.28 6.41
CA MET A 63 7.29 -0.75 7.79
C MET A 63 6.12 -1.73 7.90
N GLY A 64 6.32 -2.83 8.63
CA GLY A 64 5.31 -3.89 8.71
C GLY A 64 5.13 -4.56 7.35
N ARG A 65 3.92 -4.50 6.79
CA ARG A 65 3.65 -4.94 5.41
C ARG A 65 2.88 -3.90 4.58
N GLU A 66 2.49 -2.80 5.20
CA GLU A 66 1.49 -1.91 4.63
C GLU A 66 1.73 -0.42 4.94
N THR A 67 2.70 -0.11 5.81
CA THR A 67 2.89 1.25 6.31
C THR A 67 4.09 1.94 5.66
N PHE A 68 3.84 3.06 4.99
CA PHE A 68 4.86 4.00 4.53
C PHE A 68 5.08 5.10 5.58
N LEU A 69 6.34 5.52 5.73
CA LEU A 69 6.72 6.65 6.55
C LEU A 69 7.61 7.59 5.75
N VAL A 70 7.16 8.84 5.56
CA VAL A 70 7.86 9.85 4.78
C VAL A 70 8.58 10.82 5.72
N SER A 71 9.91 10.84 5.65
CA SER A 71 10.74 11.82 6.37
C SER A 71 10.87 13.13 5.58
N GLY A 72 11.32 14.19 6.26
CA GLY A 72 11.63 15.48 5.62
C GLY A 72 12.86 15.46 4.69
N THR A 73 13.55 14.32 4.56
CA THR A 73 14.65 14.15 3.60
C THR A 73 14.18 13.59 2.26
N HIS A 74 12.97 13.03 2.19
CA HIS A 74 12.42 12.58 0.92
C HIS A 74 12.04 13.78 0.05
N THR A 75 12.50 13.75 -1.18
CA THR A 75 12.19 14.68 -2.24
C THR A 75 11.05 14.12 -3.10
N ASN A 76 10.52 14.98 -3.99
CA ASN A 76 9.54 14.54 -4.99
C ASN A 76 10.09 13.42 -5.89
N ALA A 77 11.41 13.36 -6.12
CA ALA A 77 12.00 12.31 -6.95
C ALA A 77 11.89 10.92 -6.27
N GLU A 78 12.14 10.82 -4.96
CA GLU A 78 11.93 9.55 -4.24
C GLU A 78 10.44 9.20 -4.14
N ILE A 79 9.56 10.19 -4.02
CA ILE A 79 8.10 9.98 -4.03
C ILE A 79 7.65 9.43 -5.38
N ASP A 80 8.04 10.05 -6.49
CA ASP A 80 7.68 9.62 -7.84
C ASP A 80 8.22 8.23 -8.16
N PHE A 81 9.47 7.96 -7.77
CA PHE A 81 10.06 6.62 -7.85
C PHE A 81 9.24 5.59 -7.08
N THR A 82 8.85 5.92 -5.84
CA THR A 82 8.05 5.04 -4.98
C THR A 82 6.66 4.77 -5.56
N LEU A 83 6.01 5.78 -6.14
CA LEU A 83 4.72 5.63 -6.82
C LEU A 83 4.82 4.70 -8.04
N GLY A 84 5.90 4.82 -8.82
CA GLY A 84 6.20 3.89 -9.92
C GLY A 84 6.42 2.46 -9.42
N ALA A 85 7.30 2.29 -8.42
CA ALA A 85 7.57 0.99 -7.82
C ALA A 85 6.31 0.34 -7.23
N PHE A 86 5.44 1.12 -6.60
CA PHE A 86 4.16 0.65 -6.06
C PHE A 86 3.22 0.17 -7.17
N GLN A 87 3.07 0.94 -8.25
CA GLN A 87 2.26 0.51 -9.40
C GLN A 87 2.77 -0.80 -10.00
N ASP A 88 4.07 -0.92 -10.21
CA ASP A 88 4.66 -2.10 -10.83
C ASP A 88 4.58 -3.32 -9.91
N ALA A 89 4.74 -3.11 -8.59
CA ALA A 89 4.54 -4.15 -7.60
C ALA A 89 3.10 -4.66 -7.62
N MET A 90 2.10 -3.78 -7.62
CA MET A 90 0.69 -4.19 -7.67
C MET A 90 0.32 -4.88 -8.99
N SER A 91 0.91 -4.46 -10.11
CA SER A 91 0.74 -5.14 -11.39
C SER A 91 1.30 -6.56 -11.37
N ALA A 92 2.44 -6.78 -10.69
CA ALA A 92 3.00 -8.11 -10.48
C ALA A 92 2.13 -8.97 -9.54
N VAL A 93 1.61 -8.40 -8.44
CA VAL A 93 0.69 -9.10 -7.54
C VAL A 93 -0.57 -9.58 -8.27
N ARG A 94 -1.09 -8.79 -9.22
CA ARG A 94 -2.16 -9.20 -10.12
C ARG A 94 -1.75 -10.31 -11.07
N ALA A 95 -0.57 -10.21 -11.69
CA ALA A 95 -0.05 -11.25 -12.57
C ALA A 95 0.11 -12.60 -11.85
N ASP A 96 0.41 -12.58 -10.56
CA ASP A 96 0.48 -13.75 -9.68
C ASP A 96 -0.92 -14.28 -9.25
N GLY A 97 -2.01 -13.61 -9.63
CA GLY A 97 -3.40 -14.01 -9.33
C GLY A 97 -3.82 -13.79 -7.88
N LEU A 98 -3.15 -12.87 -7.17
CA LEU A 98 -3.43 -12.62 -5.74
C LEU A 98 -4.44 -11.49 -5.49
N ILE A 99 -4.78 -10.71 -6.52
CA ILE A 99 -5.76 -9.60 -6.51
C ILE A 99 -6.49 -9.48 -7.85
#